data_AF-A0AAD5JBS2-F1
#
_entry.id   AF-A0AAD5JBS2-F1
#
_cell.length_a   1.000
_cell.length_b   1.000
_cell.length_c   1.000
_cell.angle_alpha   90.00
_cell.angle_beta   90.00
_cell.angle_gamma   90.00
#
_symmetry.space_group_name_H-M   'P 1'
#
loop_
_entity.id
_entity.type
_entity.pdbx_description
1 polymer ?
#
loop_
_entity_poly.entity_id
_entity_poly.type
_entity_poly.pdbx_seq_one_letter_code
_entity_poly.pdbx_strand_id
1 'polypeptide(L)'
;MLEALKKSRYHMKRCFAKYIEKGRRTLKLQQLMDETAKAIDDVTERNPSLGGFTWLHFEAVVIPPHVAFAVRPNPGSWEFVKVNSDDLTVDPITTADYLKFKEMVYDENW
;
A
#
# COMPACT_ATOMS: atom_id res chain seq x y z
N MET A 1 -8.05 -23.15 2.40
CA MET A 1 -6.75 -22.47 2.22
C MET A 1 -6.71 -21.66 0.93
N LEU A 2 -6.94 -22.27 -0.25
CA LEU A 2 -6.92 -21.56 -1.55
C LEU A 2 -7.98 -20.46 -1.66
N GLU A 3 -9.20 -20.71 -1.16
CA GLU A 3 -10.29 -19.72 -1.19
C GLU A 3 -10.00 -18.49 -0.30
N ALA A 4 -9.33 -18.68 0.84
CA ALA A 4 -8.91 -17.58 1.70
C ALA A 4 -7.83 -16.71 1.03
N LEU A 5 -6.90 -17.33 0.29
CA LEU A 5 -5.87 -16.61 -0.47
C LEU A 5 -6.48 -15.84 -1.66
N LYS A 6 -7.40 -16.46 -2.41
CA LYS A 6 -8.13 -15.80 -3.50
C LYS A 6 -8.92 -14.59 -2.99
N LYS A 7 -9.59 -14.76 -1.85
CA LYS A 7 -10.34 -13.71 -1.18
C LYS A 7 -9.43 -12.57 -0.73
N SER A 8 -8.31 -12.88 -0.06
CA SER A 8 -7.29 -11.90 0.32
C SER A 8 -6.77 -11.11 -0.90
N ARG A 9 -6.45 -11.79 -2.00
CA ARG A 9 -5.99 -11.16 -3.24
C ARG A 9 -7.05 -10.24 -3.86
N TYR A 10 -8.33 -10.64 -3.82
CA TYR A 10 -9.44 -9.82 -4.30
C TYR A 10 -9.57 -8.50 -3.51
N HIS A 11 -9.55 -8.56 -2.17
CA HIS A 11 -9.59 -7.35 -1.35
C HIS A 11 -8.37 -6.47 -1.57
N MET A 12 -7.19 -7.08 -1.71
CA MET A 12 -5.96 -6.35 -2.00
C MET A 12 -6.06 -5.57 -3.32
N LYS A 13 -6.52 -6.22 -4.40
CA LYS A 13 -6.76 -5.51 -5.68
C LYS A 13 -7.72 -4.34 -5.53
N ARG A 14 -8.82 -4.51 -4.77
CA ARG A 14 -9.77 -3.42 -4.50
C ARG A 14 -9.14 -2.27 -3.71
N CYS A 15 -8.34 -2.57 -2.69
CA CYS A 15 -7.64 -1.56 -1.89
C CYS A 15 -6.67 -0.75 -2.75
N PHE A 16 -5.85 -1.43 -3.56
CA PHE A 16 -4.89 -0.78 -4.44
C PHE A 16 -5.58 0.06 -5.52
N ALA A 17 -6.67 -0.44 -6.11
CA ALA A 17 -7.51 0.35 -7.02
C ALA A 17 -8.02 1.64 -6.34
N LYS A 18 -8.40 1.57 -5.05
CA LYS A 18 -8.83 2.74 -4.29
C LYS A 18 -7.70 3.72 -3.98
N TYR A 19 -6.49 3.22 -3.74
CA TYR A 19 -5.32 4.07 -3.50
C TYR A 19 -4.98 4.90 -4.74
N ILE A 20 -4.93 4.26 -5.91
CA ILE A 20 -4.56 4.88 -7.19
C ILE A 20 -5.66 5.77 -7.78
N GLU A 21 -6.93 5.59 -7.39
CA GLU A 21 -8.08 6.34 -7.92
C GLU A 21 -7.90 7.86 -7.86
N LYS A 22 -7.25 8.38 -6.81
CA LYS A 22 -7.02 9.83 -6.64
C LYS A 22 -5.69 10.31 -7.21
N GLY A 23 -5.03 9.49 -8.03
CA GLY A 23 -3.77 9.82 -8.69
C GLY A 23 -2.57 9.89 -7.73
N ARG A 24 -1.57 10.70 -8.12
CA ARG A 24 -0.30 10.84 -7.40
C ARG A 24 -0.51 11.53 -6.06
N ARG A 25 -0.12 10.88 -4.96
CA ARG A 25 -0.24 11.44 -3.61
C ARG A 25 0.56 10.65 -2.58
N THR A 26 0.84 11.29 -1.46
CA THR A 26 1.31 10.62 -0.25
C THR A 26 0.13 10.33 0.68
N LEU A 27 0.08 9.13 1.24
CA LEU A 27 -0.91 8.66 2.20
C LEU A 27 -0.23 8.36 3.54
N LYS A 28 -0.72 8.99 4.60
CA LYS A 28 -0.34 8.66 5.98
C LYS A 28 -1.13 7.46 6.48
N LEU A 29 -0.66 6.82 7.55
CA LEU A 29 -1.31 5.67 8.19
C LEU A 29 -2.83 5.81 8.34
N GLN A 30 -3.35 6.88 8.93
CA GLN A 30 -4.80 7.05 9.11
C GLN A 30 -5.55 7.08 7.77
N GLN A 31 -4.97 7.72 6.75
CA GLN A 31 -5.59 7.79 5.42
C GLN A 31 -5.56 6.42 4.73
N LEU A 32 -4.49 5.64 4.89
CA LEU A 32 -4.43 4.25 4.42
C LEU A 32 -5.51 3.40 5.08
N MET A 33 -5.68 3.54 6.39
CA MET A 33 -6.72 2.84 7.14
C MET A 33 -8.11 3.21 6.63
N ASP A 34 -8.38 4.49 6.42
CA ASP A 34 -9.67 4.98 5.93
C ASP A 34 -9.98 4.51 4.49
N GLU A 35 -8.99 4.51 3.59
CA GLU A 35 -9.17 4.05 2.21
C GLU A 35 -9.33 2.52 2.16
N THR A 36 -8.60 1.77 2.99
CA THR A 36 -8.78 0.31 3.16
C THR A 36 -10.18 -0.02 3.66
N ALA A 37 -10.61 0.71 4.68
CA ALA A 37 -11.94 0.60 5.26
C ALA A 37 -13.07 0.86 4.26
N LYS A 38 -12.87 1.78 3.31
CA LYS A 38 -13.82 2.06 2.22
C LYS A 38 -13.77 1.03 1.10
N ALA A 39 -12.66 0.30 0.96
CA ALA A 39 -12.51 -0.71 -0.08
C ALA A 39 -13.12 -2.07 0.31
N ILE A 40 -13.27 -2.35 1.61
CA ILE A 40 -13.83 -3.59 2.17
C ILE A 40 -15.21 -3.31 2.76
N ASP A 41 -16.27 -3.75 2.07
CA ASP A 41 -17.67 -3.52 2.47
C ASP A 41 -18.11 -4.35 3.69
N ASP A 42 -17.49 -5.51 3.93
CA ASP A 42 -17.89 -6.42 5.00
C ASP A 42 -17.11 -6.14 6.31
N VAL A 43 -17.85 -5.75 7.35
CA VAL A 43 -17.32 -5.44 8.69
C VAL A 43 -16.64 -6.65 9.34
N THR A 44 -17.04 -7.89 9.00
CA THR A 44 -16.41 -9.11 9.52
C THR A 44 -15.06 -9.43 8.87
N GLU A 45 -14.82 -8.90 7.67
CA GLU A 45 -13.58 -9.06 6.89
C GLU A 45 -12.62 -7.89 7.07
N ARG A 46 -13.09 -6.82 7.71
CA ARG A 46 -12.31 -5.67 8.17
C ARG A 46 -11.32 -6.02 9.28
N ASN A 47 -11.22 -7.31 9.63
CA ASN A 47 -10.30 -7.81 10.64
C ASN A 47 -8.86 -7.51 10.19
N PRO A 48 -8.09 -6.68 10.93
CA PRO A 48 -6.76 -6.22 10.53
C PRO A 48 -5.76 -7.35 10.28
N SER A 49 -6.04 -8.55 10.78
CA SER A 49 -5.22 -9.75 10.62
C SER A 49 -5.47 -10.50 9.30
N LEU A 50 -6.61 -10.28 8.64
CA LEU A 50 -7.08 -11.16 7.55
C LEU A 50 -6.43 -10.86 6.18
N GLY A 51 -5.73 -9.73 6.07
CA GLY A 51 -5.10 -9.28 4.83
C GLY A 51 -3.58 -9.19 4.85
N GLY A 52 -2.89 -9.61 5.94
CA GLY A 52 -1.43 -9.48 6.08
C GLY A 52 -0.91 -8.04 6.16
N PHE A 53 -1.75 -7.04 5.86
CA PHE A 53 -1.54 -5.61 6.03
C PHE A 53 -1.61 -5.26 7.53
N THR A 54 -0.64 -5.75 8.28
CA THR A 54 -0.42 -5.28 9.64
C THR A 54 -0.09 -3.78 9.59
N TRP A 55 -0.36 -3.11 10.70
CA TRP A 55 -0.12 -1.69 11.00
C TRP A 55 1.35 -1.23 10.90
N LEU A 56 2.19 -2.00 10.21
CA LEU A 56 3.60 -1.76 10.00
C LEU A 56 3.86 -0.73 8.89
N HIS A 57 2.85 -0.39 8.08
CA HIS A 57 2.96 0.59 6.99
C HIS A 57 2.71 2.00 7.54
N PHE A 58 3.77 2.78 7.75
CA PHE A 58 3.66 4.12 8.32
C PHE A 58 3.22 5.16 7.28
N GLU A 59 3.66 4.96 6.04
CA GLU A 59 3.45 5.89 4.94
C GLU A 59 3.42 5.13 3.61
N ALA A 60 2.54 5.55 2.70
CA ALA A 60 2.54 5.08 1.32
C ALA A 60 2.60 6.24 0.35
N VAL A 61 3.28 6.03 -0.77
CA VAL A 61 3.39 6.98 -1.87
C VAL A 61 2.79 6.34 -3.10
N VAL A 62 1.77 6.97 -3.64
CA VAL A 62 1.04 6.50 -4.80
C VAL A 62 1.61 7.20 -6.02
N ILE A 63 2.22 6.45 -6.93
CA ILE A 63 2.62 6.88 -8.27
C ILE A 63 2.11 5.82 -9.25
N PRO A 64 0.90 5.99 -9.82
CA PRO A 64 0.27 4.94 -10.62
C PRO A 64 1.20 4.41 -11.74
N PRO A 65 1.25 3.08 -11.98
CA PRO A 65 0.46 2.00 -11.34
C PRO A 65 1.05 1.49 -10.01
N HIS A 66 2.09 2.15 -9.47
CA HIS A 66 2.82 1.68 -8.30
C HIS A 66 2.36 2.38 -7.01
N VAL A 67 2.41 1.64 -5.92
CA VAL A 67 2.31 2.19 -4.56
C VAL A 67 3.54 1.75 -3.79
N ALA A 68 4.36 2.71 -3.38
CA ALA A 68 5.54 2.46 -2.55
C ALA A 68 5.17 2.61 -1.08
N PHE A 69 5.58 1.68 -0.23
CA PHE A 69 5.32 1.69 1.20
C PHE A 69 6.62 1.82 1.99
N ALA A 70 6.57 2.63 3.05
CA ALA A 70 7.55 2.60 4.12
C ALA A 70 6.99 1.76 5.27
N VAL A 71 7.66 0.65 5.52
CA VAL A 71 7.32 -0.33 6.55
C VAL A 71 8.32 -0.21 7.69
N ARG A 72 7.84 -0.30 8.93
CA ARG A 72 8.71 -0.26 10.12
C ARG A 72 8.41 -1.46 11.01
N PRO A 73 9.06 -2.61 10.77
CA PRO A 73 8.86 -3.82 11.58
C PRO A 73 9.29 -3.63 13.03
N ASN A 74 10.37 -2.88 13.26
CA ASN A 74 10.98 -2.65 14.58
C ASN A 74 11.35 -1.17 14.77
N PRO A 75 11.37 -0.65 16.01
CA PRO A 75 11.88 0.69 16.27
C PRO A 75 13.31 0.86 15.75
N GLY A 76 13.49 1.80 14.81
CA GLY A 76 14.80 2.11 14.20
C GLY A 76 15.10 1.32 12.93
N SER A 77 14.27 0.35 12.55
CA SER A 77 14.40 -0.43 11.31
C SER A 77 13.31 -0.04 10.31
N TRP A 78 13.71 0.33 9.10
CA TRP A 78 12.80 0.67 8.00
C TRP A 78 13.05 -0.24 6.80
N GLU A 79 11.96 -0.69 6.20
CA GLU A 79 11.94 -1.46 4.97
C GLU A 79 11.06 -0.73 3.97
N PHE A 80 11.48 -0.73 2.71
CA PHE A 80 10.78 -0.04 1.64
C PHE A 80 10.43 -1.05 0.56
N VAL A 81 9.17 -1.04 0.15
CA VAL A 81 8.67 -1.94 -0.89
C VAL A 81 7.81 -1.16 -1.86
N LYS A 82 7.84 -1.55 -3.13
CA LYS A 82 6.96 -1.03 -4.17
C LYS A 82 6.05 -2.15 -4.62
N VAL A 83 4.76 -1.86 -4.71
CA VAL A 83 3.75 -2.83 -5.13
C VAL A 83 3.05 -2.33 -6.38
N ASN A 84 2.92 -3.18 -7.38
CA ASN A 84 2.15 -2.87 -8.59
C ASN A 84 0.65 -3.13 -8.34
N SER A 85 -0.21 -2.17 -8.71
CA SER A 85 -1.65 -2.26 -8.47
C SER A 85 -2.36 -3.37 -9.26
N ASP A 86 -1.81 -3.76 -10.40
CA ASP A 86 -2.49 -4.59 -11.40
C ASP A 86 -2.29 -6.08 -11.12
N ASP A 87 -1.05 -6.47 -10.86
CA ASP A 87 -0.67 -7.87 -10.62
C ASP A 87 -0.38 -8.20 -9.14
N LEU A 88 -0.21 -7.16 -8.30
CA LEU A 88 0.19 -7.23 -6.89
C LEU A 88 1.60 -7.79 -6.68
N THR A 89 2.49 -7.62 -7.66
CA THR A 89 3.92 -7.89 -7.50
C THR A 89 4.53 -6.94 -6.48
N VAL A 90 5.41 -7.48 -5.62
CA VAL A 90 6.07 -6.75 -4.54
C VAL A 90 7.57 -6.75 -4.81
N ASP A 91 8.13 -5.57 -5.05
CA ASP A 91 9.56 -5.37 -5.24
C ASP A 91 10.15 -4.67 -4.01
N PRO A 92 11.20 -5.21 -3.36
CA PRO A 92 11.96 -4.44 -2.38
C PRO A 92 12.67 -3.27 -3.09
N ILE A 93 12.70 -2.11 -2.45
CA ILE A 93 13.36 -0.91 -2.98
C ILE A 93 14.31 -0.32 -1.93
N THR A 94 15.27 0.49 -2.39
CA THR A 94 16.17 1.19 -1.47
C THR A 94 15.50 2.42 -0.85
N THR A 95 16.09 2.96 0.20
CA THR A 95 15.66 4.25 0.78
C THR A 95 15.70 5.37 -0.26
N ALA A 96 16.73 5.38 -1.12
CA ALA A 96 16.87 6.39 -2.17
C ALA A 96 15.74 6.28 -3.19
N ASP A 97 15.38 5.07 -3.60
CA ASP A 97 14.24 4.84 -4.50
C ASP A 97 12.93 5.34 -3.85
N TYR A 98 12.71 5.05 -2.57
CA TYR A 98 11.50 5.51 -1.88
C TYR A 98 11.43 7.05 -1.80
N LEU A 99 12.57 7.71 -1.55
CA LEU A 99 12.62 9.17 -1.56
C LEU A 99 12.38 9.75 -2.96
N LYS A 100 12.91 9.12 -4.02
CA LYS A 100 12.54 9.43 -5.40
C LYS A 100 11.03 9.39 -5.60
N PHE A 101 10.36 8.34 -5.14
CA PHE A 101 8.90 8.25 -5.23
C PHE A 101 8.19 9.44 -4.56
N LYS A 102 8.69 9.90 -3.40
CA LYS A 102 8.13 11.08 -2.71
C LYS A 102 8.35 12.36 -3.51
N GLU A 103 9.51 12.52 -4.10
CA GLU A 103 9.85 13.68 -4.92
C GLU A 103 9.02 13.71 -6.21
N MET A 104 8.79 12.55 -6.83
CA MET A 104 7.94 12.37 -8.02
C MET A 104 6.46 12.74 -7.81
N VAL A 105 5.99 12.85 -6.56
CA VAL A 105 4.65 13.37 -6.27
C VAL A 105 4.56 14.87 -6.62
N TYR A 106 5.68 15.59 -6.53
CA TYR A 106 5.75 17.04 -6.71
C TYR A 106 6.47 17.46 -7.98
N ASP A 107 7.47 16.71 -8.42
CA ASP A 107 8.23 16.96 -9.66
C ASP A 107 8.22 15.72 -10.56
N GLU A 108 7.50 15.82 -11.68
CA GLU A 108 7.33 14.69 -12.60
C GLU A 108 8.58 14.39 -13.44
N ASN A 109 9.56 15.31 -13.50
CA ASN A 109 10.73 15.22 -14.38
C ASN A 109 11.98 14.63 -13.72
N TRP A 110 11.84 14.01 -12.56
CA TRP A 110 12.96 13.44 -11.79
C TRP A 110 13.50 12.13 -12.37
#